data_AF-A0A538NIM3-F1
#
_entry.id   AF-A0A538NIM3-F1
#
_cell.length_a   1.000
_cell.length_b   1.000
_cell.length_c   1.000
_cell.angle_alpha   90.00
_cell.angle_beta   90.00
_cell.angle_gamma   90.00
#
_symmetry.space_group_name_H-M   'P 1'
#
loop_
_entity.id
_entity.type
_entity.pdbx_description
1 polymer ?
#
loop_
_entity_poly.entity_id
_entity_poly.type
_entity_poly.pdbx_seq_one_letter_code
_entity_poly.pdbx_strand_id
1 'polypeptide(L)'
;MHSVCLDAIIRQVNVGIRYETIYRYDRAVRFSPHDVRLFPRTDRFLQITRLEFQTKPGTTVRFGRDVFDNVVASCFFDEPSEMLELRLALDVEATKKNPFDFVLSRRAVQMPFNYEEDIASIICAYCKRQTGESVSLPDWRPPSQESPRRETDQEVRRAEGSLHAWTEVFLPGAGWVGLDPTNGIFCNDNFIPAAVGLRPADITPISGSFYHRDRIPAEMKSRLELITL
;
A
#
# COMPACT_ATOMS: atom_id res chain seq x y z
N MET A 1 1.78 9.99 5.77
CA MET A 1 1.84 9.32 4.47
C MET A 1 0.99 8.06 4.57
N HIS A 2 0.27 7.67 3.51
CA HIS A 2 -0.50 6.43 3.47
C HIS A 2 0.25 5.40 2.61
N SER A 3 0.24 4.14 3.03
CA SER A 3 0.92 3.02 2.35
C SER A 3 -0.06 1.86 2.16
N VAL A 4 -0.06 1.18 1.00
CA VAL A 4 -0.88 -0.03 0.72
C VAL A 4 -0.01 -1.29 0.68
N CYS A 5 -0.56 -2.40 1.19
CA CYS A 5 0.10 -3.68 1.42
C CYS A 5 -0.50 -4.74 0.53
N LEU A 6 0.34 -5.71 0.20
CA LEU A 6 -0.07 -7.10 0.11
C LEU A 6 0.21 -7.69 1.50
N ASP A 7 -0.83 -7.89 2.32
CA ASP A 7 -0.69 -8.44 3.69
C ASP A 7 -0.03 -9.82 3.55
N ALA A 8 1.11 -10.08 4.20
CA ALA A 8 1.81 -11.36 4.09
C ALA A 8 2.16 -11.87 5.49
N ILE A 9 1.71 -13.08 5.82
CA ILE A 9 2.21 -13.79 7.00
C ILE A 9 3.64 -14.25 6.68
N ILE A 10 4.62 -13.38 6.88
CA ILE A 10 6.04 -13.70 6.70
C ILE A 10 6.51 -14.41 7.97
N ARG A 11 6.22 -15.71 8.05
CA ARG A 11 7.00 -16.63 8.91
C ARG A 11 8.25 -17.15 8.19
N GLN A 12 8.41 -16.86 6.89
CA GLN A 12 9.42 -17.46 6.03
C GLN A 12 10.06 -16.44 5.09
N VAL A 13 11.32 -16.69 4.75
CA VAL A 13 12.18 -15.79 3.98
C VAL A 13 11.67 -15.57 2.56
N ASN A 14 10.80 -16.43 2.02
CA ASN A 14 10.27 -16.32 0.65
C ASN A 14 8.74 -16.44 0.63
N VAL A 15 8.07 -15.49 -0.02
CA VAL A 15 6.61 -15.46 -0.18
C VAL A 15 6.24 -15.23 -1.63
N GLY A 16 5.32 -16.03 -2.15
CA GLY A 16 4.68 -15.82 -3.44
C GLY A 16 3.38 -15.06 -3.24
N ILE A 17 3.17 -14.02 -4.04
CA ILE A 17 1.95 -13.23 -4.06
C ILE A 17 1.30 -13.42 -5.41
N ARG A 18 0.01 -13.77 -5.41
CA ARG A 18 -0.81 -13.96 -6.61
C ARG A 18 -2.02 -13.05 -6.49
N TYR A 19 -2.12 -12.10 -7.40
CA TYR A 19 -3.22 -11.16 -7.46
C TYR A 19 -3.90 -11.25 -8.82
N GLU A 20 -5.22 -11.39 -8.80
CA GLU A 20 -6.05 -11.34 -9.99
C GLU A 20 -7.23 -10.39 -9.74
N THR A 21 -7.51 -9.54 -10.72
CA THR A 21 -8.79 -8.85 -10.78
C THR A 21 -9.40 -8.97 -12.17
N ILE A 22 -10.71 -9.15 -12.19
CA ILE A 22 -11.51 -9.31 -13.39
C ILE A 22 -12.68 -8.35 -13.29
N TYR A 23 -12.74 -7.41 -14.23
CA TYR A 23 -13.91 -6.61 -14.55
C TYR A 23 -14.63 -7.25 -15.72
N ARG A 24 -15.95 -7.44 -15.61
CA ARG A 24 -16.84 -7.83 -16.70
C ARG A 24 -17.82 -6.71 -16.98
N TYR A 25 -18.05 -6.45 -18.26
CA TYR A 25 -18.94 -5.43 -18.76
C TYR A 25 -20.02 -6.09 -19.61
N ASP A 26 -21.26 -5.61 -19.52
CA ASP A 26 -22.38 -6.16 -20.31
C ASP A 26 -22.20 -5.95 -21.83
N ARG A 27 -21.32 -5.01 -22.23
CA ARG A 27 -20.98 -4.70 -23.62
C ARG A 27 -19.52 -4.27 -23.71
N ALA A 28 -18.95 -4.38 -24.92
CA ALA A 28 -17.57 -3.97 -25.16
C ALA A 28 -17.37 -2.47 -24.88
N VAL A 29 -16.41 -2.15 -24.02
CA VAL A 29 -16.05 -0.77 -23.64
C VAL A 29 -14.61 -0.46 -24.07
N ARG A 30 -14.30 0.82 -24.27
CA ARG A 30 -12.92 1.29 -24.44
C ARG A 30 -12.32 1.66 -23.10
N PHE A 31 -11.00 1.57 -22.97
CA PHE A 31 -10.28 1.88 -21.75
C PHE A 31 -9.42 3.13 -21.93
N SER A 32 -9.41 4.01 -20.93
CA SER A 32 -8.29 4.95 -20.74
C SER A 32 -7.04 4.17 -20.32
N PRO A 33 -5.86 4.80 -20.31
CA PRO A 33 -4.70 4.22 -19.63
C PRO A 33 -5.05 3.79 -18.21
N HIS A 34 -4.72 2.56 -17.85
CA HIS A 34 -4.86 2.05 -16.49
C HIS A 34 -3.50 1.96 -15.83
N ASP A 35 -3.34 2.62 -14.70
CA ASP A 35 -2.15 2.51 -13.87
C ASP A 35 -2.33 1.42 -12.81
N VAL A 36 -1.35 0.54 -12.70
CA VAL A 36 -1.29 -0.50 -11.67
C VAL A 36 -0.12 -0.21 -10.72
N ARG A 37 -0.41 -0.15 -9.42
CA ARG A 37 0.53 0.20 -8.32
C ARG A 37 0.68 -0.95 -7.30
N LEU A 38 0.72 -2.18 -7.81
CA LEU A 38 0.80 -3.39 -7.00
C LEU A 38 2.22 -3.99 -6.93
N PHE A 39 3.22 -3.22 -7.30
CA PHE A 39 4.61 -3.65 -7.40
C PHE A 39 5.39 -3.21 -6.15
N PRO A 40 5.84 -4.13 -5.29
CA PRO A 40 6.50 -3.78 -4.04
C PRO A 40 7.72 -2.88 -4.21
N ARG A 41 7.88 -1.92 -3.31
CA ARG A 41 9.12 -1.16 -3.15
C ARG A 41 10.16 -2.09 -2.53
N THR A 42 11.27 -2.29 -3.23
CA THR A 42 12.37 -3.12 -2.75
C THR A 42 13.37 -2.30 -1.93
N ASP A 43 13.95 -2.95 -0.94
CA ASP A 43 15.02 -2.40 -0.10
C ASP A 43 15.96 -3.54 0.34
N ARG A 44 16.91 -3.26 1.24
CA ARG A 44 17.85 -4.29 1.71
C ARG A 44 17.17 -5.49 2.41
N PHE A 45 15.91 -5.35 2.82
CA PHE A 45 15.14 -6.35 3.51
C PHE A 45 14.13 -7.07 2.62
N LEU A 46 13.69 -6.45 1.51
CA LEU A 46 12.69 -6.98 0.60
C LEU A 46 13.20 -6.93 -0.84
N GLN A 47 13.30 -8.08 -1.49
CA GLN A 47 13.72 -8.22 -2.88
C GLN A 47 12.67 -9.00 -3.69
N ILE A 48 12.44 -8.60 -4.94
CA ILE A 48 11.57 -9.34 -5.85
C ILE A 48 12.44 -10.32 -6.65
N THR A 49 12.19 -11.62 -6.50
CA THR A 49 12.93 -12.69 -7.20
C THR A 49 12.21 -13.14 -8.47
N ARG A 50 10.88 -12.96 -8.54
CA ARG A 50 10.07 -13.18 -9.75
C ARG A 50 9.00 -12.11 -9.89
N LEU A 51 8.79 -11.64 -11.11
CA LEU A 51 7.69 -10.75 -11.46
C LEU A 51 7.09 -11.15 -12.80
N GLU A 52 5.80 -11.48 -12.79
CA GLU A 52 5.00 -11.70 -13.98
C GLU A 52 3.74 -10.86 -13.90
N PHE A 53 3.51 -10.04 -14.93
CA PHE A 53 2.34 -9.20 -15.03
C PHE A 53 1.71 -9.37 -16.42
N GLN A 54 0.41 -9.65 -16.45
CA GLN A 54 -0.33 -9.91 -17.67
C GLN A 54 -1.70 -9.25 -17.61
N THR A 55 -2.22 -8.90 -18.78
CA THR A 55 -3.56 -8.32 -18.93
C THR A 55 -4.36 -9.06 -19.98
N LYS A 56 -5.69 -9.07 -19.85
CA LYS A 56 -6.61 -9.35 -20.96
C LYS A 56 -7.65 -8.22 -21.06
N PRO A 57 -7.87 -7.60 -22.22
CA PRO A 57 -7.16 -7.83 -23.48
C PRO A 57 -5.66 -7.53 -23.37
N GLY A 58 -4.88 -8.04 -24.33
CA GLY A 58 -3.46 -7.72 -24.42
C GLY A 58 -3.27 -6.21 -24.51
N THR A 59 -2.21 -5.71 -23.89
CA THR A 59 -1.98 -4.27 -23.72
C THR A 59 -0.51 -3.95 -23.95
N THR A 60 -0.24 -2.71 -24.34
CA THR A 60 1.12 -2.17 -24.22
C THR A 60 1.32 -1.70 -22.79
N VAL A 61 2.32 -2.26 -22.09
CA VAL A 61 2.63 -1.87 -20.71
C VAL A 61 3.89 -1.00 -20.70
N ARG A 62 3.83 0.15 -20.02
CA ARG A 62 4.99 0.99 -19.72
C ARG A 62 5.20 1.03 -18.21
N PHE A 63 6.38 0.61 -17.78
CA PHE A 63 6.81 0.75 -16.39
C PHE A 63 7.49 2.09 -16.18
N GLY A 64 7.16 2.75 -15.06
CA GLY A 64 7.76 4.00 -14.63
C GLY A 64 7.72 4.13 -13.12
N ARG A 65 8.16 5.30 -12.62
CA ARG A 65 8.00 5.67 -11.22
C ARG A 65 7.25 6.99 -11.08
N ASP A 66 6.38 7.08 -10.08
CA ASP A 66 5.67 8.31 -9.76
C ASP A 66 6.48 9.21 -8.81
N VAL A 67 5.90 10.34 -8.39
CA VAL A 67 6.54 11.32 -7.49
C VAL A 67 6.84 10.77 -6.09
N PHE A 68 6.26 9.63 -5.73
CA PHE A 68 6.49 8.93 -4.47
C PHE A 68 7.45 7.74 -4.62
N ASP A 69 8.05 7.60 -5.81
CA ASP A 69 8.94 6.51 -6.20
C ASP A 69 8.24 5.14 -6.24
N ASN A 70 6.91 5.11 -6.34
CA ASN A 70 6.19 3.86 -6.56
C ASN A 70 6.44 3.35 -7.96
N VAL A 71 6.59 2.03 -8.13
CA VAL A 71 6.61 1.42 -9.46
C VAL A 71 5.19 1.37 -10.00
N VAL A 72 4.97 1.97 -11.17
CA VAL A 72 3.67 2.05 -11.83
C VAL A 72 3.76 1.36 -13.19
N ALA A 73 2.83 0.43 -13.44
CA ALA A 73 2.61 -0.13 -14.78
C ALA A 73 1.43 0.57 -15.43
N SER A 74 1.70 1.45 -16.41
CA SER A 74 0.67 2.10 -17.21
C SER A 74 0.32 1.22 -18.42
N CYS A 75 -0.92 0.74 -18.46
CA CYS A 75 -1.45 -0.18 -19.46
C CYS A 75 -2.28 0.59 -20.50
N PHE A 76 -1.94 0.44 -21.78
CA PHE A 76 -2.60 1.08 -22.92
C PHE A 76 -3.29 0.04 -23.80
N PHE A 77 -4.63 0.04 -23.78
CA PHE A 77 -5.45 -0.92 -24.51
C PHE A 77 -5.91 -0.33 -25.85
N ASP A 78 -5.63 -1.05 -26.93
CA ASP A 78 -5.95 -0.57 -28.28
C ASP A 78 -7.40 -0.89 -28.68
N GLU A 79 -7.89 -2.06 -28.28
CA GLU A 79 -9.19 -2.58 -28.70
C GLU A 79 -10.24 -2.56 -27.57
N PRO A 80 -11.53 -2.29 -27.89
CA PRO A 80 -12.62 -2.44 -26.94
C PRO A 80 -12.76 -3.89 -26.45
N SER A 81 -13.22 -4.08 -25.21
CA SER A 81 -13.44 -5.42 -24.64
C SER A 81 -14.60 -5.44 -23.65
N GLU A 82 -15.25 -6.60 -23.53
CA GLU A 82 -16.27 -6.91 -22.51
C GLU A 82 -15.64 -7.36 -21.18
N MET A 83 -14.31 -7.46 -21.13
CA MET A 83 -13.57 -7.91 -19.98
C MET A 83 -12.25 -7.13 -19.85
N LEU A 84 -11.91 -6.77 -18.61
CA LEU A 84 -10.57 -6.35 -18.24
C LEU A 84 -10.06 -7.27 -17.12
N GLU A 85 -9.03 -8.05 -17.42
CA GLU A 85 -8.33 -8.94 -16.49
C GLU A 85 -6.93 -8.40 -16.25
N LEU A 86 -6.51 -8.36 -14.99
CA LEU A 86 -5.15 -8.05 -14.59
C LEU A 86 -4.66 -9.19 -13.68
N ARG A 87 -3.55 -9.82 -14.05
CA ARG A 87 -2.91 -10.89 -13.28
C ARG A 87 -1.50 -10.47 -12.94
N LEU A 88 -1.16 -10.61 -11.66
CA LEU A 88 0.16 -10.33 -11.12
C LEU A 88 0.61 -11.54 -10.30
N ALA A 89 1.80 -12.04 -10.60
CA ALA A 89 2.50 -13.02 -9.79
C ALA A 89 3.87 -12.44 -9.40
N LEU A 90 4.09 -12.32 -8.10
CA LEU A 90 5.35 -11.87 -7.51
C LEU A 90 5.89 -12.97 -6.62
N ASP A 91 7.19 -13.22 -6.68
CA ASP A 91 7.88 -13.97 -5.64
C ASP A 91 8.83 -12.98 -4.97
N VAL A 92 8.75 -12.88 -3.65
CA VAL A 92 9.56 -11.94 -2.87
C VAL A 92 10.37 -12.69 -1.83
N GLU A 93 11.60 -12.24 -1.64
CA GLU A 93 12.46 -12.61 -0.53
C GLU A 93 12.41 -11.48 0.50
N ALA A 94 11.93 -11.81 1.70
CA ALA A 94 11.82 -10.89 2.83
C ALA A 94 12.69 -11.39 3.98
N THR A 95 13.53 -10.51 4.52
CA THR A 95 14.33 -10.79 5.70
C THR A 95 13.67 -10.21 6.94
N LYS A 96 13.87 -10.86 8.07
CA LYS A 96 13.28 -10.44 9.34
C LYS A 96 13.74 -9.03 9.69
N LYS A 97 12.77 -8.12 9.82
CA LYS A 97 12.99 -6.72 10.18
C LYS A 97 12.52 -6.49 11.60
N ASN A 98 13.42 -6.05 12.49
CA ASN A 98 13.02 -5.58 13.80
C ASN A 98 12.37 -4.19 13.64
N PRO A 99 11.07 -4.02 13.88
CA PRO A 99 10.41 -2.72 13.70
C PRO A 99 10.89 -1.66 14.69
N PHE A 100 11.64 -2.03 15.73
CA PHE A 100 12.22 -1.13 16.74
C PHE A 100 13.72 -0.88 16.55
N ASP A 101 14.33 -1.38 15.47
CA ASP A 101 15.76 -1.19 15.17
C ASP A 101 16.01 0.16 14.50
N PHE A 102 15.82 1.23 15.27
CA PHE A 102 16.10 2.60 14.84
C PHE A 102 16.58 3.45 16.02
N VAL A 103 17.27 4.54 15.71
CA VAL A 103 17.75 5.50 16.71
C VAL A 103 17.04 6.83 16.50
N LEU A 104 16.44 7.36 17.56
CA LEU A 104 15.85 8.69 17.52
C LEU A 104 16.93 9.75 17.74
N SER A 105 16.80 10.86 17.03
CA SER A 105 17.51 12.08 17.39
C SER A 105 17.08 12.56 18.78
N ARG A 106 17.97 13.24 19.50
CA ARG A 106 17.73 13.69 20.89
C ARG A 106 16.42 14.46 21.07
N ARG A 107 16.02 15.26 20.07
CA ARG A 107 14.79 16.07 20.10
C ARG A 107 13.51 15.24 19.93
N ALA A 108 13.59 14.09 19.26
CA ALA A 108 12.46 13.22 18.97
C ALA A 108 12.19 12.21 20.10
N VAL A 109 13.02 12.19 21.15
CA VAL A 109 12.83 11.32 22.33
C VAL A 109 11.61 11.75 23.16
N GLN A 110 11.30 13.04 23.19
CA GLN A 110 10.12 13.59 23.87
C GLN A 110 9.09 14.02 22.83
N MET A 111 7.85 13.53 22.98
CA MET A 111 6.73 13.84 22.10
C MET A 111 5.78 14.83 22.80
N PRO A 112 5.22 15.83 22.08
CA PRO A 112 5.44 16.14 20.66
C PRO A 112 6.80 16.84 20.42
N PHE A 113 7.36 16.66 19.23
CA PHE A 113 8.55 17.38 18.76
C PHE A 113 8.23 18.23 17.52
N ASN A 114 9.10 19.19 17.22
CA ASN A 114 9.04 19.97 15.98
C ASN A 114 10.15 19.52 15.01
N TYR A 115 9.83 19.50 13.72
CA TYR A 115 10.82 19.29 12.67
C TYR A 115 11.75 20.51 12.56
N GLU A 116 13.01 20.27 12.20
CA GLU A 116 13.93 21.34 11.79
C GLU A 116 13.40 22.02 10.53
N GLU A 117 13.71 23.30 10.34
CA GLU A 117 13.16 24.11 9.24
C GLU A 117 13.43 23.48 7.86
N ASP A 118 14.66 23.02 7.63
CA ASP A 118 15.05 22.35 6.39
C ASP A 118 14.22 21.09 6.13
N ILE A 119 14.07 20.23 7.14
CA ILE A 119 13.27 19.00 7.03
C ILE A 119 11.79 19.35 6.87
N ALA A 120 11.28 20.28 7.66
CA ALA A 120 9.90 20.74 7.61
C ALA A 120 9.54 21.26 6.22
N SER A 121 10.46 21.97 5.55
CA SER A 121 10.26 22.47 4.19
C SER A 121 10.09 21.32 3.17
N ILE A 122 10.88 20.26 3.31
CA ILE A 122 10.83 19.07 2.43
C ILE A 122 9.56 18.27 2.67
N ILE A 123 9.21 18.02 3.94
CA ILE A 123 8.09 17.14 4.29
C ILE A 123 6.76 17.89 4.45
N CYS A 124 6.71 19.20 4.18
CA CYS A 124 5.53 20.04 4.43
C CYS A 124 4.26 19.48 3.79
N ALA A 125 4.37 18.85 2.61
CA ALA A 125 3.26 18.21 1.91
C ALA A 125 2.63 17.07 2.74
N TYR A 126 3.43 16.33 3.51
CA TYR A 126 2.98 15.25 4.41
C TYR A 126 2.38 15.77 5.72
N CYS A 127 2.77 16.98 6.14
CA CYS A 127 2.24 17.61 7.36
C CYS A 127 0.91 18.33 7.13
N LYS A 128 0.52 18.58 5.88
CA LYS A 128 -0.78 19.17 5.56
C LYS A 128 -1.90 18.19 5.86
N ARG A 129 -2.83 18.61 6.71
CA ARG A 129 -4.07 17.87 6.97
C ARG A 129 -4.84 17.73 5.65
N GLN A 130 -5.20 16.50 5.30
CA GLN A 130 -5.89 16.19 4.05
C GLN A 130 -7.42 16.24 4.18
N THR A 131 -7.96 16.27 5.41
CA THR A 131 -9.40 16.37 5.70
C THR A 131 -9.75 17.73 6.30
N GLY A 132 -10.86 18.32 5.86
CA GLY A 132 -11.31 19.64 6.31
C GLY A 132 -11.93 19.65 7.72
N GLU A 133 -12.39 18.49 8.21
CA GLU A 133 -13.03 18.38 9.51
C GLU A 133 -12.01 18.07 10.61
N SER A 134 -12.11 18.81 11.72
CA SER A 134 -11.50 18.38 12.97
C SER A 134 -12.25 17.13 13.46
N VAL A 135 -11.64 15.96 13.32
CA VAL A 135 -12.12 14.77 14.02
C VAL A 135 -11.92 15.00 15.50
N SER A 136 -13.01 15.28 16.22
CA SER A 136 -13.04 15.14 17.66
C SER A 136 -13.18 13.66 17.94
N LEU A 137 -12.27 13.10 18.72
CA LEU A 137 -12.41 11.76 19.27
C LEU A 137 -12.79 11.94 20.74
N PRO A 138 -14.09 11.99 21.09
CA PRO A 138 -14.52 12.14 22.47
C PRO A 138 -13.88 11.02 23.30
N ASP A 139 -13.28 11.38 24.43
CA ASP A 139 -12.64 10.44 25.36
C ASP A 139 -11.39 9.71 24.85
N TRP A 140 -10.82 10.09 23.69
CA TRP A 140 -9.57 9.50 23.22
C TRP A 140 -8.38 9.91 24.07
N ARG A 141 -7.91 8.92 24.83
CA ARG A 141 -6.61 8.80 25.49
C ARG A 141 -5.43 8.69 24.53
N PRO A 142 -4.41 9.58 24.44
CA PRO A 142 -3.13 9.12 23.92
C PRO A 142 -2.70 7.86 24.70
N PRO A 143 -2.05 6.86 24.08
CA PRO A 143 -1.57 5.65 24.76
C PRO A 143 -0.43 5.90 25.78
N SER A 144 -0.38 7.08 26.40
CA SER A 144 0.63 7.52 27.36
C SER A 144 0.32 7.10 28.80
N GLN A 145 -0.83 6.47 29.06
CA GLN A 145 -1.10 5.78 30.31
C GLN A 145 -0.97 4.28 30.06
N GLU A 146 -0.13 3.61 30.87
CA GLU A 146 0.00 2.15 30.89
C GLU A 146 -1.38 1.51 31.02
N SER A 147 -1.98 1.18 29.88
CA SER A 147 -3.19 0.38 29.85
C SER A 147 -2.75 -1.06 30.05
N PRO A 148 -3.30 -1.81 31.02
CA PRO A 148 -2.94 -3.20 31.19
C PRO A 148 -3.18 -3.92 29.86
N ARG A 149 -2.10 -4.43 29.26
CA ARG A 149 -2.19 -5.23 28.05
C ARG A 149 -3.10 -6.40 28.38
N ARG A 150 -4.28 -6.47 27.76
CA ARG A 150 -5.10 -7.68 27.85
C ARG A 150 -4.30 -8.78 27.16
N GLU A 151 -3.83 -9.75 27.94
CA GLU A 151 -3.12 -10.97 27.50
C GLU A 151 -3.99 -11.92 26.67
N THR A 152 -5.23 -11.54 26.33
CA THR A 152 -6.01 -12.31 25.37
C THR A 152 -5.33 -12.14 24.01
N ASP A 153 -4.74 -13.23 23.49
CA ASP A 153 -4.25 -13.38 22.11
C ASP A 153 -5.04 -12.48 21.17
N GLN A 154 -4.54 -11.26 20.93
CA GLN A 154 -5.14 -10.38 19.96
C GLN A 154 -4.67 -10.94 18.63
N GLU A 155 -5.48 -11.83 18.05
CA GLU A 155 -5.44 -12.07 16.62
C GLU A 155 -5.39 -10.68 15.97
N VAL A 156 -4.23 -10.35 15.42
CA VAL A 156 -4.05 -9.17 14.59
C VAL A 156 -5.21 -9.20 13.61
N ARG A 157 -6.02 -8.14 13.55
CA ARG A 157 -7.15 -8.03 12.63
C ARG A 157 -6.54 -7.89 11.22
N ARG A 158 -6.19 -9.03 10.65
CA ARG A 158 -5.60 -9.20 9.32
C ARG A 158 -6.75 -9.46 8.37
N ALA A 159 -6.79 -8.69 7.30
CA ALA A 159 -7.72 -8.96 6.22
C ALA A 159 -7.06 -10.02 5.32
N GLU A 160 -7.10 -11.28 5.76
CA GLU A 160 -6.56 -12.40 5.00
C GLU A 160 -7.14 -12.41 3.58
N GLY A 161 -6.28 -12.35 2.57
CA GLY A 161 -6.70 -12.27 1.17
C GLY A 161 -7.21 -10.90 0.71
N SER A 162 -6.91 -9.82 1.43
CA SER A 162 -7.19 -8.44 1.02
C SER A 162 -5.94 -7.56 1.04
N LEU A 163 -6.00 -6.48 0.26
CA LEU A 163 -5.06 -5.36 0.40
C LEU A 163 -5.32 -4.65 1.73
N HIS A 164 -4.25 -4.15 2.34
CA HIS A 164 -4.30 -3.42 3.61
C HIS A 164 -3.68 -2.04 3.47
N ALA A 165 -4.07 -1.07 4.30
CA ALA A 165 -3.47 0.27 4.28
C ALA A 165 -3.05 0.72 5.68
N TRP A 166 -1.88 1.36 5.77
CA TRP A 166 -1.33 1.91 7.01
C TRP A 166 -0.76 3.31 6.79
N THR A 167 -0.16 3.87 7.85
CA THR A 167 0.44 5.21 7.80
C THR A 167 1.92 5.18 8.10
N GLU A 168 2.69 6.06 7.45
CA GLU A 168 4.09 6.28 7.78
C GLU A 168 4.30 7.68 8.37
N VAL A 169 5.15 7.74 9.39
CA VAL A 169 5.56 8.96 10.09
C VAL A 169 7.08 9.11 9.97
N PHE A 170 7.53 10.31 9.61
CA PHE A 170 8.95 10.63 9.60
C PHE A 170 9.41 10.96 11.02
N LEU A 171 10.30 10.15 11.58
CA LEU A 171 10.88 10.34 12.90
C LEU A 171 12.35 10.77 12.75
N PRO A 172 12.74 11.98 13.19
CA PRO A 172 14.12 12.43 13.08
C PRO A 172 15.10 11.45 13.73
N GLY A 173 16.08 10.98 12.94
CA GLY A 173 17.04 9.92 13.31
C GLY A 173 16.63 8.53 12.81
N ALA A 174 15.34 8.20 12.84
CA ALA A 174 14.81 6.88 12.46
C ALA A 174 14.31 6.82 11.00
N GLY A 175 14.02 7.97 10.38
CA GLY A 175 13.46 8.02 9.03
C GLY A 175 11.96 7.75 9.00
N TRP A 176 11.44 7.25 7.88
CA TRP A 176 10.03 6.86 7.74
C TRP A 176 9.76 5.55 8.47
N VAL A 177 8.85 5.61 9.44
CA VAL A 177 8.44 4.46 10.26
C VAL A 177 6.97 4.17 10.01
N GLY A 178 6.67 2.92 9.65
CA GLY A 178 5.31 2.44 9.40
C GLY A 178 4.57 2.12 10.69
N LEU A 179 3.33 2.57 10.76
CA LEU A 179 2.38 2.41 11.87
C LEU A 179 1.04 1.95 11.29
N ASP A 180 0.57 0.80 11.75
CA ASP A 180 -0.78 0.31 11.47
C ASP A 180 -1.73 0.73 12.61
N PRO A 181 -2.53 1.79 12.43
CA PRO A 181 -3.47 2.24 13.45
C PRO A 181 -4.63 1.26 13.69
N THR A 182 -4.89 0.34 12.75
CA THR A 182 -5.97 -0.67 12.88
C THR A 182 -5.62 -1.68 13.96
N ASN A 183 -4.34 -2.05 14.03
CA ASN A 183 -3.81 -3.06 14.92
C ASN A 183 -2.97 -2.49 16.07
N GLY A 184 -2.63 -1.19 16.03
CA GLY A 184 -1.80 -0.54 17.05
C GLY A 184 -0.35 -1.05 17.07
N ILE A 185 0.16 -1.47 15.91
CA ILE A 185 1.50 -2.06 15.77
C ILE A 185 2.38 -1.26 14.81
N PHE A 186 3.69 -1.40 14.98
CA PHE A 186 4.65 -0.98 13.96
C PHE A 186 4.70 -1.98 12.82
N CYS A 187 4.85 -1.48 11.60
CA CYS A 187 5.02 -2.32 10.43
C CYS A 187 6.38 -3.03 10.49
N ASN A 188 6.33 -4.36 10.47
CA ASN A 188 7.50 -5.23 10.44
C ASN A 188 7.60 -5.94 9.08
N ASP A 189 8.33 -7.05 9.03
CA ASP A 189 8.49 -7.92 7.88
C ASP A 189 7.17 -8.51 7.33
N ASN A 190 6.06 -8.48 8.08
CA ASN A 190 4.75 -8.91 7.55
C ASN A 190 4.09 -7.87 6.63
N PHE A 191 4.70 -6.71 6.42
CA PHE A 191 4.16 -5.62 5.61
C PHE A 191 5.02 -5.43 4.36
N ILE A 192 4.45 -5.75 3.20
CA ILE A 192 5.06 -5.57 1.88
C ILE A 192 4.49 -4.31 1.23
N PRO A 193 5.25 -3.19 1.18
CA PRO A 193 4.76 -1.91 0.65
C PRO A 193 4.63 -1.93 -0.88
N ALA A 194 3.40 -2.00 -1.39
CA ALA A 194 3.11 -1.92 -2.81
C ALA A 194 3.17 -0.47 -3.33
N ALA A 195 2.64 0.49 -2.57
CA ALA A 195 2.64 1.90 -2.95
C ALA A 195 2.52 2.81 -1.74
N VAL A 196 3.01 4.05 -1.86
CA VAL A 196 2.82 5.12 -0.87
C VAL A 196 2.39 6.43 -1.50
N GLY A 197 1.69 7.26 -0.73
CA GLY A 197 1.20 8.53 -1.21
C GLY A 197 0.67 9.41 -0.09
N LEU A 198 0.20 10.60 -0.48
CA LEU A 198 -0.40 11.55 0.46
C LEU A 198 -1.87 11.22 0.70
N ARG A 199 -2.58 10.84 -0.35
CA ARG A 199 -4.02 10.59 -0.37
C ARG A 199 -4.31 9.16 -0.81
N PRO A 200 -5.47 8.59 -0.43
CA PRO A 200 -5.88 7.27 -0.91
C PRO A 200 -5.89 7.13 -2.44
N ALA A 201 -6.21 8.22 -3.16
CA ALA A 201 -6.17 8.26 -4.62
C ALA A 201 -4.75 8.03 -5.20
N ASP A 202 -3.70 8.45 -4.48
CA ASP A 202 -2.32 8.34 -4.94
C ASP A 202 -1.80 6.89 -4.85
N ILE A 203 -2.46 6.04 -4.05
CA ILE A 203 -2.08 4.64 -3.79
C ILE A 203 -3.17 3.66 -4.22
N THR A 204 -4.11 4.11 -5.07
CA THR A 204 -5.15 3.21 -5.58
C THR A 204 -4.48 2.08 -6.39
N PRO A 205 -4.74 0.80 -6.06
CA PRO A 205 -4.04 -0.33 -6.65
C PRO A 205 -4.12 -0.37 -8.17
N ILE A 206 -5.31 -0.08 -8.70
CA ILE A 206 -5.59 0.01 -10.11
C ILE A 206 -6.45 1.26 -10.31
N SER A 207 -5.95 2.21 -11.10
CA SER A 207 -6.66 3.44 -11.41
C SER A 207 -6.80 3.58 -12.92
N GLY A 208 -8.01 3.89 -13.37
CA GLY A 208 -8.34 4.06 -14.78
C GLY A 208 -9.84 4.28 -14.93
N SER A 209 -10.28 4.41 -16.16
CA SER A 209 -11.68 4.58 -16.52
C SER A 209 -11.98 3.85 -17.82
N PHE A 210 -13.24 3.43 -17.99
CA PHE A 210 -13.74 2.91 -19.23
C PHE A 210 -14.77 3.86 -19.84
N TYR A 211 -14.99 3.75 -21.15
CA TYR A 211 -15.89 4.60 -21.91
C TYR A 211 -16.80 3.78 -22.81
N HIS A 212 -18.07 4.15 -22.80
CA HIS A 212 -19.09 3.70 -23.72
C HIS A 212 -20.13 4.83 -23.89
N ARG A 213 -20.88 4.84 -24.99
CA ARG A 213 -21.90 5.87 -25.26
C ARG A 213 -23.02 5.84 -24.22
N ASP A 214 -23.45 4.64 -23.89
CA ASP A 214 -24.46 4.36 -22.87
C ASP A 214 -23.83 3.95 -21.55
N ARG A 215 -24.60 4.05 -20.45
CA ARG A 215 -24.20 3.50 -19.15
C ARG A 215 -24.15 1.97 -19.24
N ILE A 216 -22.96 1.40 -19.02
CA ILE A 216 -22.74 -0.05 -19.04
C ILE A 216 -22.58 -0.55 -17.59
N PRO A 217 -23.44 -1.48 -17.14
CA PRO A 217 -23.21 -2.21 -15.89
C PRO A 217 -21.87 -2.95 -15.94
N ALA A 218 -21.19 -2.96 -14.81
CA ALA A 218 -19.91 -3.63 -14.65
C ALA A 218 -19.85 -4.36 -13.32
N GLU A 219 -19.30 -5.57 -13.34
CA GLU A 219 -19.02 -6.36 -12.14
C GLU A 219 -17.51 -6.54 -11.99
N MET A 220 -17.02 -6.47 -10.74
CA MET A 220 -15.62 -6.69 -10.40
C MET A 220 -15.50 -7.88 -9.45
N LYS A 221 -14.53 -8.75 -9.72
CA LYS A 221 -14.06 -9.77 -8.79
C LYS A 221 -12.55 -9.68 -8.65
N SER A 222 -12.07 -9.68 -7.42
CA SER A 222 -10.64 -9.68 -7.14
C SER A 222 -10.30 -10.80 -6.17
N ARG A 223 -9.09 -11.34 -6.31
CA ARG A 223 -8.54 -12.42 -5.51
C ARG A 223 -7.08 -12.10 -5.23
N LEU A 224 -6.70 -12.18 -3.96
CA LEU A 224 -5.32 -12.09 -3.50
C LEU A 224 -5.00 -13.38 -2.73
N GLU A 225 -3.94 -14.06 -3.14
CA GLU A 225 -3.44 -15.27 -2.50
C GLU A 225 -1.97 -15.09 -2.17
N LEU A 226 -1.59 -15.59 -1.00
CA LEU A 226 -0.22 -15.63 -0.52
C LEU A 226 0.15 -17.09 -0.43
N ILE A 227 1.24 -17.46 -1.07
CA ILE A 227 1.74 -18.82 -1.10
C ILE A 227 3.13 -18.86 -0.51
N THR A 228 3.42 -19.96 0.17
CA THR A 228 4.76 -20.28 0.62
C THR A 228 5.55 -20.85 -0.56
N LEU A 229 6.81 -20.41 -0.72
CA LEU A 229 7.71 -20.83 -1.80
C LEU A 229 8.74 -21.85 -1.34
#